data_AF-A0A377GGY6-F1
#
_entry.id   AF-A0A377GGY6-F1
#
_cell.length_a   1.000
_cell.length_b   1.000
_cell.length_c   1.000
_cell.angle_alpha   90.00
_cell.angle_beta   90.00
_cell.angle_gamma   90.00
#
_symmetry.space_group_name_H-M   'P 1'
#
loop_
_entity.id
_entity.type
_entity.pdbx_description
1 polymer ?
#
loop_
_entity_poly.entity_id
_entity_poly.type
_entity_poly.pdbx_seq_one_letter_code
_entity_poly.pdbx_strand_id
1 'polypeptide(L)'
;MTIDESTRPAEALTNEDYSKAMNFIGQNLLTSLVQSVEKLPPHLRSNNVISQALSAFIANIIYKQSPGNPESCQQMLDAITKLVKMQLENLPQLAK
;
A
#
# COMPACT_ATOMS: atom_id res chain seq x y z
N MET A 1 0.38 48.11 -0.27
CA MET A 1 -0.74 47.52 0.51
C MET A 1 -1.85 47.24 -0.50
N THR A 2 -2.31 46.02 -0.74
CA THR A 2 -2.27 44.80 0.08
C THR A 2 -2.39 43.62 -0.88
N ILE A 3 -1.49 42.64 -0.77
CA ILE A 3 -1.67 41.33 -1.39
C ILE A 3 -2.62 40.61 -0.45
N ASP A 4 -3.89 40.49 -0.82
CA ASP A 4 -4.83 39.62 -0.11
C ASP A 4 -4.59 38.19 -0.62
N GLU A 5 -3.50 37.60 -0.16
CA GLU A 5 -3.30 36.16 -0.22
C GLU A 5 -4.08 35.60 0.98
N SER A 6 -5.40 35.58 0.85
CA SER A 6 -6.26 34.90 1.81
C SER A 6 -5.86 33.43 1.80
N THR A 7 -5.08 33.07 2.82
CA THR A 7 -4.75 31.72 3.22
C THR A 7 -6.07 30.98 3.36
N ARG A 8 -6.47 30.23 2.33
CA ARG A 8 -7.58 29.29 2.47
C ARG A 8 -7.16 28.32 3.57
N PRO A 9 -7.94 28.16 4.65
CA PRO A 9 -7.67 27.09 5.60
C PRO A 9 -7.68 25.79 4.79
N ALA A 10 -6.61 25.00 4.89
CA ALA A 10 -6.58 23.68 4.30
C ALA A 10 -7.82 22.94 4.81
N GLU A 11 -8.78 22.66 3.93
CA GLU A 11 -9.99 21.91 4.28
C GLU A 11 -9.52 20.61 4.94
N ALA A 12 -9.96 20.39 6.18
CA ALA A 12 -9.52 19.25 6.95
C ALA A 12 -10.00 17.97 6.25
N LEU A 13 -9.05 17.10 5.86
CA LEU A 13 -9.35 15.84 5.19
C LEU A 13 -10.33 15.00 6.00
N THR A 14 -11.39 14.53 5.34
CA THR A 14 -12.39 13.65 5.96
C THR A 14 -11.93 12.20 5.90
N ASN A 15 -12.51 11.33 6.74
CA ASN A 15 -12.29 9.88 6.67
C ASN A 15 -12.64 9.30 5.29
N GLU A 16 -13.59 9.92 4.59
CA GLU A 16 -13.95 9.54 3.22
C GLU A 16 -12.81 9.83 2.24
N ASP A 17 -12.13 10.96 2.39
CA ASP A 17 -10.98 11.33 1.55
C ASP A 17 -9.83 10.36 1.73
N TYR A 18 -9.53 9.96 2.97
CA TYR A 18 -8.54 8.91 3.25
C TYR A 18 -8.95 7.57 2.64
N SER A 19 -10.22 7.18 2.77
CA SER A 19 -10.75 5.95 2.18
C SER A 19 -10.61 5.94 0.65
N LYS A 20 -10.97 7.04 -0.02
CA LYS A 20 -10.81 7.22 -1.47
C LYS A 20 -9.35 7.13 -1.89
N ALA A 21 -8.45 7.82 -1.18
CA ALA A 21 -7.02 7.79 -1.47
C ALA A 21 -6.44 6.37 -1.31
N MET A 22 -6.76 5.69 -0.20
CA MET A 22 -6.33 4.30 0.03
C MET A 22 -6.83 3.37 -1.06
N ASN A 23 -8.11 3.46 -1.43
CA ASN A 23 -8.70 2.63 -2.48
C ASN A 23 -8.07 2.90 -3.85
N PHE A 24 -7.84 4.16 -4.20
CA PHE A 24 -7.19 4.54 -5.45
C PHE A 24 -5.77 3.96 -5.55
N ILE A 25 -4.96 4.12 -4.49
CA ILE A 25 -3.60 3.57 -4.44
C ILE A 25 -3.66 2.04 -4.53
N GLY A 26 -4.53 1.40 -3.74
CA GLY A 26 -4.70 -0.05 -3.71
C GLY A 26 -5.06 -0.64 -5.07
N GLN A 27 -6.02 -0.04 -5.78
CA GLN A 27 -6.43 -0.48 -7.11
C GLN A 27 -5.30 -0.34 -8.13
N ASN A 28 -4.61 0.81 -8.15
CA ASN A 28 -3.51 1.02 -9.09
C ASN A 28 -2.35 0.05 -8.87
N LEU A 29 -2.00 -0.23 -7.62
CA LEU A 29 -0.99 -1.23 -7.26
C LEU A 29 -1.41 -2.64 -7.70
N LEU A 30 -2.66 -3.02 -7.43
CA LEU A 30 -3.20 -4.32 -7.83
C LEU A 30 -3.18 -4.50 -9.35
N THR A 31 -3.69 -3.52 -10.10
CA THR A 31 -3.70 -3.54 -11.57
C THR A 31 -2.28 -3.66 -12.12
N SER A 32 -1.34 -2.87 -11.59
CA SER A 32 0.06 -2.91 -12.03
C SER A 32 0.72 -4.26 -11.75
N LEU A 33 0.42 -4.88 -10.60
CA LEU A 33 0.92 -6.20 -10.25
C LEU A 33 0.36 -7.28 -11.19
N VAL A 34 -0.96 -7.31 -11.41
CA VAL A 34 -1.62 -8.29 -12.29
C VAL A 34 -1.04 -8.20 -13.70
N GLN A 35 -0.95 -6.99 -14.26
CA GLN A 35 -0.36 -6.79 -15.58
C GLN A 35 1.10 -7.22 -15.66
N SER A 36 1.88 -7.02 -14.59
CA SER A 36 3.27 -7.45 -14.52
C SER A 36 3.37 -8.98 -14.53
N VAL A 37 2.50 -9.67 -13.78
CA VAL A 37 2.45 -11.13 -13.73
C VAL A 37 1.99 -11.73 -15.08
N GLU A 38 1.01 -11.12 -15.74
CA GLU A 38 0.53 -11.58 -17.04
C GLU A 38 1.61 -11.50 -18.13
N LYS A 39 2.51 -10.53 -18.04
CA LYS A 39 3.65 -10.38 -18.96
C LYS A 39 4.77 -11.39 -18.72
N LEU A 40 4.77 -12.10 -17.59
CA LEU A 40 5.78 -13.12 -17.32
C LEU A 40 5.55 -14.37 -18.18
N PRO A 41 6.63 -15.08 -18.56
CA PRO A 41 6.54 -16.43 -19.10
C PRO A 41 5.70 -17.35 -18.20
N PRO A 42 4.87 -18.27 -18.75
CA PRO A 42 3.96 -19.10 -17.96
C PRO A 42 4.64 -19.88 -16.82
N HIS A 43 5.86 -20.38 -17.03
CA HIS A 43 6.62 -21.12 -16.01
C HIS A 43 7.10 -20.25 -14.84
N LEU A 44 7.05 -18.91 -14.97
CA LEU A 44 7.38 -17.96 -13.91
C LEU A 44 6.14 -17.38 -13.22
N ARG A 45 4.92 -17.64 -13.74
CA ARG A 45 3.65 -17.20 -13.14
C ARG A 45 3.29 -18.08 -11.94
N SER A 46 4.11 -18.04 -10.90
CA SER A 46 3.92 -18.83 -9.68
C SER A 46 3.71 -17.93 -8.46
N ASN A 47 2.96 -18.43 -7.48
CA ASN A 47 2.77 -17.75 -6.20
C ASN A 47 4.12 -17.44 -5.52
N ASN A 48 5.14 -18.27 -5.70
CA ASN A 48 6.47 -18.02 -5.16
C ASN A 48 7.11 -16.76 -5.74
N VAL A 49 7.07 -16.59 -7.07
CA VAL A 49 7.62 -15.38 -7.73
C VAL A 49 6.85 -14.14 -7.30
N ILE A 50 5.52 -14.22 -7.23
CA ILE A 50 4.66 -13.12 -6.78
C ILE A 50 5.00 -12.73 -5.33
N SER A 51 5.10 -13.70 -4.43
CA SER A 51 5.44 -13.47 -3.02
C SER A 51 6.83 -12.84 -2.84
N GLN A 52 7.83 -13.28 -3.61
CA GLN A 52 9.17 -12.70 -3.57
C GLN A 52 9.21 -11.27 -4.13
N ALA A 53 8.48 -11.00 -5.22
CA ALA A 53 8.40 -9.66 -5.79
C ALA A 53 7.71 -8.70 -4.80
N LEU A 54 6.62 -9.13 -4.18
CA LEU A 54 5.90 -8.35 -3.17
C LEU A 54 6.74 -8.11 -1.91
N SER A 55 7.47 -9.12 -1.42
CA SER A 55 8.33 -8.94 -0.24
C SER A 55 9.44 -7.93 -0.49
N ALA A 56 10.10 -8.02 -1.65
CA ALA A 56 11.13 -7.06 -2.06
C ALA A 56 10.55 -5.64 -2.22
N PHE A 57 9.36 -5.51 -2.83
CA PHE A 57 8.68 -4.23 -2.98
C PHE A 57 8.34 -3.59 -1.62
N ILE A 58 7.72 -4.35 -0.70
CA ILE A 58 7.35 -3.86 0.63
C ILE A 58 8.59 -3.49 1.44
N ALA A 59 9.62 -4.33 1.45
CA ALA A 59 10.88 -4.05 2.15
C ALA A 59 11.54 -2.75 1.65
N ASN A 60 11.53 -2.53 0.33
CA ASN A 60 12.05 -1.30 -0.26
C ASN A 60 11.23 -0.06 0.14
N ILE A 61 9.91 -0.17 0.22
CA ILE A 61 9.07 0.94 0.70
C ILE A 61 9.38 1.26 2.15
N ILE A 62 9.42 0.24 3.01
CA ILE A 62 9.70 0.39 4.44
C ILE A 62 11.04 1.10 4.63
N TYR A 63 12.08 0.62 3.96
CA TYR A 63 13.42 1.21 4.07
C TYR A 63 13.44 2.66 3.57
N LYS A 64 12.72 2.99 2.49
CA LYS A 64 12.65 4.36 1.96
C LYS A 64 11.94 5.34 2.90
N GLN A 65 10.98 4.88 3.71
CA GLN A 65 10.25 5.74 4.65
C GLN A 65 11.07 6.03 5.92
N SER A 66 12.03 5.18 6.26
CA SER A 66 12.90 5.39 7.44
C SER A 66 14.32 4.87 7.20
N PRO A 67 15.08 5.50 6.29
CA PRO A 67 16.41 5.02 5.94
C PRO A 67 17.34 5.02 7.16
N GLY A 68 17.99 3.89 7.42
CA GLY A 68 18.95 3.77 8.52
C GLY A 68 18.34 3.73 9.92
N ASN A 69 17.01 3.60 10.05
CA ASN A 69 16.34 3.40 11.33
C ASN A 69 15.67 2.01 11.38
N PRO A 70 16.36 0.98 11.90
CA PRO A 70 15.83 -0.39 11.97
C PRO A 70 14.56 -0.50 12.81
N GLU A 71 14.42 0.29 13.88
CA GLU A 71 13.26 0.26 14.76
C GLU A 71 12.01 0.76 14.02
N SER A 72 12.11 1.91 13.35
CA SER A 72 10.99 2.44 12.54
C SER A 72 10.67 1.52 11.36
N CYS A 73 11.67 0.87 10.76
CA CYS A 73 11.44 -0.15 9.74
C CYS A 73 10.61 -1.33 10.30
N GLN A 74 10.97 -1.83 11.49
CA GLN A 74 10.25 -2.92 12.14
C GLN A 74 8.82 -2.51 12.51
N GLN A 75 8.63 -1.32 13.09
CA GLN A 75 7.31 -0.79 13.43
C GLN A 75 6.39 -0.70 12.21
N MET A 76 6.94 -0.26 11.07
CA MET A 76 6.17 -0.20 9.82
C MET A 76 5.83 -1.59 9.28
N LEU A 77 6.76 -2.55 9.36
CA LEU A 77 6.51 -3.95 8.98
C LEU A 77 5.39 -4.56 9.83
N ASP A 78 5.42 -4.35 11.15
CA ASP A 78 4.42 -4.86 12.08
C ASP A 78 3.04 -4.25 11.81
N ALA A 79 3.00 -2.94 11.53
CA ALA A 79 1.77 -2.24 11.16
C ALA A 79 1.17 -2.80 9.86
N ILE A 80 1.97 -2.99 8.82
CA ILE A 80 1.53 -3.59 7.55
C ILE A 80 1.01 -5.01 7.79
N THR A 81 1.75 -5.83 8.54
CA THR A 81 1.37 -7.22 8.83
C THR A 81 0.04 -7.29 9.56
N LYS A 82 -0.18 -6.42 10.56
CA LYS A 82 -1.44 -6.32 11.29
C LYS A 82 -2.59 -5.92 10.37
N LEU A 83 -2.39 -4.91 9.52
CA LEU A 83 -3.41 -4.45 8.58
C LEU A 83 -3.78 -5.55 7.57
N VAL A 84 -2.80 -6.25 7.01
CA VAL A 84 -3.06 -7.36 6.07
C VAL A 84 -3.85 -8.48 6.75
N LYS A 85 -3.48 -8.89 7.97
CA LYS A 85 -4.24 -9.90 8.73
C LYS A 85 -5.69 -9.48 8.94
N MET A 86 -5.91 -8.24 9.39
CA MET A 86 -7.26 -7.71 9.60
C MET A 86 -8.07 -7.67 8.30
N GLN A 87 -7.47 -7.28 7.17
CA GLN A 87 -8.14 -7.29 5.88
C GLN A 87 -8.53 -8.71 5.46
N LEU A 88 -7.64 -9.70 5.66
CA LEU A 88 -7.93 -11.10 5.35
C LEU A 88 -9.04 -11.70 6.24
N GLU A 89 -9.09 -11.33 7.52
CA GLU A 89 -10.15 -11.74 8.46
C GLU A 89 -11.51 -11.13 8.11
N ASN A 90 -11.49 -9.90 7.55
CA ASN A 90 -12.68 -9.17 7.14
C ASN A 90 -13.16 -9.53 5.73
N LEU A 91 -12.33 -10.18 4.90
CA LEU A 91 -12.83 -10.80 3.68
C LEU A 91 -13.90 -11.80 4.12
N PRO A 92 -15.11 -11.72 3.53
CA PRO A 92 -16.21 -12.56 3.98
C PRO A 92 -15.74 -14.02 3.98
N GLN A 93 -16.09 -14.78 5.02
CA GLN A 93 -16.00 -16.25 5.02
C GLN A 93 -16.99 -16.86 4.00
N LEU A 94 -17.08 -16.26 2.81
CA LEU A 94 -17.86 -16.61 1.63
C LEU A 94 -17.22 -17.81 0.91
N ALA A 95 -17.00 -18.88 1.67
CA ALA A 95 -16.70 -20.21 1.18
C ALA A 95 -16.89 -21.22 2.31
N LYS A 96 -18.12 -21.34 2.81
CA LYS A 96 -18.64 -22.58 3.37
C LYS A 96 -20.02 -22.85 2.81
#